data_AF-A0AAD1T6D4-F1
#
_entry.id   AF-A0AAD1T6D4-F1
#
_cell.length_a   1.000
_cell.length_b   1.000
_cell.length_c   1.000
_cell.angle_alpha   90.00
_cell.angle_beta   90.00
_cell.angle_gamma   90.00
#
_symmetry.space_group_name_H-M   'P 1'
#
loop_
_entity.id
_entity.type
_entity.pdbx_description
1 polymer ?
#
loop_
_entity_poly.entity_id
_entity_poly.type
_entity_poly.pdbx_seq_one_letter_code
_entity_poly.pdbx_strand_id
1 'polypeptide(L)'
;MARVVFSACLPGEYEYEGECCPQCPSGNVVKNHCTDAVSTVCIPCVDNTYMDHPNGETKCLRCKICDKGAGLVTKKACTYTSNTVCDCERGSFCRSVSGKECDMCERHKTCPPGEMVKRYDVQVESLFNREQVPTTPSAKLFMQGKDNKEKQSIQETRPFQPNSDLENHNS
;
A
#
# COMPACT_ATOMS: atom_id res chain seq x y z
N MET A 1 -26.08 46.67 -12.10
CA MET A 1 -24.74 46.14 -11.79
C MET A 1 -24.90 44.68 -11.40
N ALA A 2 -24.55 43.75 -12.28
CA ALA A 2 -24.54 42.33 -11.92
C ALA A 2 -23.35 42.10 -10.98
N ARG A 3 -23.61 41.65 -9.75
CA ARG A 3 -22.55 41.15 -8.87
C ARG A 3 -21.93 39.95 -9.56
N VAL A 4 -20.66 40.07 -9.95
CA VAL A 4 -19.87 38.92 -10.37
C VAL A 4 -19.74 38.03 -9.14
N VAL A 5 -20.55 36.97 -9.07
CA VAL A 5 -20.35 35.91 -8.08
C VAL A 5 -19.18 35.09 -8.60
N PHE A 6 -17.99 35.35 -8.05
CA PHE A 6 -16.83 34.48 -8.26
C PHE A 6 -17.16 33.16 -7.56
N SER A 7 -17.62 32.18 -8.33
CA SER A 7 -18.44 31.06 -7.87
C SER A 7 -17.65 29.87 -7.31
N ALA A 8 -16.54 30.10 -6.62
CA ALA A 8 -15.83 29.11 -5.80
C ALA A 8 -14.68 29.77 -5.05
N CYS A 9 -14.35 29.26 -3.87
CA CYS A 9 -13.12 29.61 -3.17
C CYS A 9 -11.87 29.25 -3.98
N LEU A 10 -10.75 29.92 -3.70
CA LEU A 10 -9.50 29.67 -4.40
C LEU A 10 -8.93 28.27 -4.04
N PRO A 11 -8.03 27.71 -4.84
CA PRO A 11 -7.28 26.52 -4.46
C PRO A 11 -6.55 26.73 -3.13
N GLY A 12 -6.75 25.82 -2.16
CA GLY A 12 -6.21 25.96 -0.80
C GLY A 12 -7.17 26.65 0.16
N GLU A 13 -8.37 27.00 -0.27
CA GLU A 13 -9.45 27.53 0.56
C GLU A 13 -10.65 26.56 0.58
N TYR A 14 -11.52 26.71 1.58
CA TYR A 14 -12.79 26.01 1.70
C TYR A 14 -13.89 26.99 2.07
N GLU A 15 -15.12 26.70 1.66
CA GLU A 15 -16.27 27.54 1.97
C GLU A 15 -16.80 27.24 3.38
N TYR A 16 -16.99 28.29 4.18
CA TYR A 16 -17.63 28.21 5.49
C TYR A 16 -18.50 29.46 5.69
N GLU A 17 -19.79 29.27 5.94
CA GLU A 17 -20.77 30.36 6.13
C GLU A 17 -20.79 31.43 5.01
N GLY A 18 -20.46 31.04 3.78
CA GLY A 18 -20.45 31.92 2.61
C GLY A 18 -19.15 32.72 2.43
N GLU A 19 -18.17 32.52 3.30
CA GLU A 19 -16.82 33.07 3.21
C GLU A 19 -15.81 31.99 2.84
N CYS A 20 -14.71 32.42 2.21
CA CYS A 20 -13.62 31.53 1.83
C CYS A 20 -12.52 31.52 2.89
N CYS A 21 -12.37 30.39 3.56
CA CYS A 21 -11.40 30.19 4.64
C CYS A 21 -10.16 29.43 4.13
N PRO A 22 -8.95 29.78 4.58
CA PRO A 22 -7.75 29.02 4.24
C PRO A 22 -7.78 27.63 4.87
N GLN A 23 -7.38 26.61 4.12
CA GLN A 23 -7.35 25.22 4.56
C GLN A 23 -6.24 24.95 5.59
N CYS A 24 -6.46 23.94 6.42
CA CYS A 24 -5.41 23.36 7.24
C CYS A 24 -4.49 22.47 6.39
N PRO A 25 -3.17 22.44 6.68
CA PRO A 25 -2.25 21.55 5.97
C PRO A 25 -2.52 20.09 6.32
N SER A 26 -1.93 19.17 5.55
CA SER A 26 -2.01 17.74 5.85
C SER A 26 -1.56 17.44 7.28
N GLY A 27 -2.22 16.46 7.87
CA GLY A 27 -2.09 16.04 9.25
C GLY A 27 -2.62 17.01 10.29
N ASN A 28 -3.37 18.03 9.86
CA ASN A 28 -4.10 18.92 10.73
C ASN A 28 -5.57 19.03 10.28
N VAL A 29 -6.42 19.43 11.22
CA VAL A 29 -7.84 19.68 11.01
C VAL A 29 -8.24 20.99 11.67
N VAL A 30 -9.37 21.55 11.26
CA VAL A 30 -9.92 22.80 11.76
C VAL A 30 -10.37 22.62 13.21
N LYS A 31 -9.80 23.43 14.10
CA LYS A 31 -10.32 23.63 15.46
C LYS A 31 -11.36 24.74 15.49
N ASN A 32 -11.03 25.88 14.88
CA ASN A 32 -11.92 27.02 14.72
C ASN A 32 -11.90 27.47 13.25
N HIS A 33 -13.08 27.67 12.67
CA HIS A 33 -13.22 28.24 11.34
C HIS A 33 -12.75 29.70 11.30
N CYS A 34 -12.46 30.19 10.10
CA CYS A 34 -12.09 31.59 9.94
C CYS A 34 -13.27 32.53 10.22
N THR A 35 -12.96 33.78 10.51
CA THR A 35 -13.90 34.90 10.63
C THR A 35 -13.28 36.10 9.90
N ASP A 36 -14.03 37.18 9.72
CA ASP A 36 -13.55 38.42 9.07
C ASP A 36 -12.22 38.96 9.65
N ALA A 37 -11.92 38.67 10.92
CA ALA A 37 -10.75 39.16 11.62
C ALA A 37 -9.66 38.09 11.87
N VAL A 38 -9.99 36.81 11.78
CA VAL A 38 -9.11 35.71 12.23
C VAL A 38 -9.11 34.58 11.22
N SER A 39 -7.91 34.13 10.84
CA SER A 39 -7.71 32.98 9.95
C SER A 39 -8.11 31.64 10.61
N THR A 40 -8.27 30.60 9.81
CA THR A 40 -8.55 29.23 10.29
C THR A 40 -7.52 28.79 11.32
N VAL A 41 -7.98 28.26 12.44
CA VAL A 41 -7.11 27.68 13.48
C VAL A 41 -7.06 26.17 13.29
N CYS A 42 -5.85 25.65 13.09
CA CYS A 42 -5.61 24.23 12.85
C CYS A 42 -5.02 23.53 14.07
N ILE A 43 -5.36 22.25 14.24
CA ILE A 43 -4.77 21.35 15.23
C ILE A 43 -4.28 20.05 14.59
N PRO A 44 -3.20 19.44 15.11
CA PRO A 44 -2.68 18.21 14.56
C PRO A 44 -3.62 17.03 14.83
N CYS A 45 -3.62 16.07 13.91
CA CYS A 45 -4.19 14.75 14.15
C CYS A 45 -3.38 14.02 15.23
N VAL A 46 -4.09 13.39 16.16
CA VAL A 46 -3.53 12.61 17.27
C VAL A 46 -4.16 11.21 17.26
N ASP A 47 -3.63 10.30 18.07
CA ASP A 47 -4.28 9.02 18.38
C ASP A 47 -4.82 8.21 17.20
N ASN A 48 -3.97 7.48 16.47
CA ASN A 48 -4.39 6.61 15.35
C ASN A 48 -5.38 7.29 14.37
N THR A 49 -5.19 8.59 14.13
CA THR A 49 -5.88 9.35 13.10
C THR A 49 -4.91 10.08 12.19
N TYR A 50 -5.37 10.42 10.99
CA TYR A 50 -4.56 11.08 9.97
C TYR A 50 -5.39 12.01 9.09
N MET A 51 -4.71 12.88 8.35
CA MET A 51 -5.28 13.65 7.25
C MET A 51 -4.22 13.80 6.16
N ASP A 52 -4.45 13.28 4.98
CA ASP A 52 -3.43 13.15 3.92
C ASP A 52 -3.41 14.32 2.93
N HIS A 53 -4.32 15.28 3.06
CA HIS A 53 -4.45 16.43 2.17
C HIS A 53 -4.79 17.72 2.93
N PRO A 54 -4.54 18.90 2.31
CA PRO A 54 -5.08 20.16 2.82
C PRO A 54 -6.61 20.14 2.85
N ASN A 55 -7.21 20.63 3.93
CA ASN A 55 -8.64 20.41 4.20
C ASN A 55 -9.30 21.53 5.02
N GLY A 56 -10.63 21.55 5.02
CA GLY A 56 -11.48 22.35 5.91
C GLY A 56 -12.24 21.51 6.94
N GLU A 57 -11.80 20.28 7.18
CA GLU A 57 -12.50 19.30 8.02
C GLU A 57 -12.23 19.55 9.50
N THR A 58 -13.18 19.22 10.37
CA THR A 58 -13.03 19.37 11.83
C THR A 58 -12.57 18.08 12.52
N LYS A 59 -12.46 16.96 11.77
CA LYS A 59 -12.12 15.64 12.31
C LYS A 59 -11.14 14.92 11.41
N CYS A 60 -10.14 14.30 12.04
CA CYS A 60 -9.19 13.45 11.36
C CYS A 60 -9.82 12.11 10.96
N LEU A 61 -9.31 11.52 9.90
CA LEU A 61 -9.68 10.18 9.43
C LEU A 61 -9.07 9.14 10.36
N ARG A 62 -9.81 8.06 10.64
CA ARG A 62 -9.26 6.95 11.44
C ARG A 62 -8.30 6.12 10.60
N CYS A 63 -7.17 5.75 11.19
CA CYS A 63 -6.24 4.83 10.55
C CYS A 63 -6.89 3.47 10.34
N LYS A 64 -6.64 2.86 9.18
CA LYS A 64 -7.03 1.49 8.86
C LYS A 64 -6.30 0.52 9.78
N ILE A 65 -6.99 -0.54 10.20
CA ILE A 65 -6.40 -1.65 10.93
C ILE A 65 -6.28 -2.82 9.94
N CYS A 66 -5.10 -3.44 9.87
CA CYS A 66 -4.89 -4.60 9.03
C CYS A 66 -5.46 -5.84 9.74
N ASP A 67 -6.51 -6.41 9.15
CA ASP A 67 -7.19 -7.56 9.72
C ASP A 67 -6.35 -8.84 9.60
N LYS A 68 -5.83 -9.30 10.73
CA LYS A 68 -5.08 -10.56 10.82
C LYS A 68 -5.93 -11.77 10.43
N GLY A 69 -7.25 -11.72 10.64
CA GLY A 69 -8.18 -12.77 10.22
C GLY A 69 -8.27 -12.91 8.70
N ALA A 70 -8.04 -11.82 7.98
CA ALA A 70 -7.91 -11.79 6.52
C ALA A 70 -6.48 -12.07 6.03
N GLY A 71 -5.55 -12.44 6.92
CA GLY A 71 -4.14 -12.69 6.60
C GLY A 71 -3.33 -11.42 6.27
N LEU A 72 -3.83 -10.24 6.65
CA LEU A 72 -3.18 -8.96 6.41
C LEU A 72 -2.25 -8.57 7.56
N VAL A 73 -1.13 -7.94 7.22
CA VAL A 73 -0.16 -7.36 8.14
C VAL A 73 0.13 -5.91 7.76
N THR A 74 0.52 -5.11 8.75
CA THR A 74 0.93 -3.72 8.53
C THR A 74 2.26 -3.67 7.81
N LYS A 75 2.24 -3.17 6.57
CA LYS A 75 3.45 -2.90 5.78
C LYS A 75 4.01 -1.51 6.09
N LYS A 76 3.12 -0.52 6.18
CA LYS A 76 3.45 0.85 6.57
C LYS A 76 2.51 1.28 7.68
N ALA A 77 3.10 1.73 8.79
CA ALA A 77 2.33 2.26 9.91
C ALA A 77 1.66 3.59 9.55
N CYS A 78 0.54 3.87 10.20
CA CYS A 78 -0.13 5.15 10.09
C CYS A 78 0.75 6.29 10.63
N THR A 79 0.66 7.46 10.01
CA THR A 79 1.22 8.71 10.50
C THR A 79 0.12 9.76 10.52
N TYR A 80 0.35 10.91 11.16
CA TYR A 80 -0.62 12.01 11.13
C TYR A 80 -0.94 12.48 9.70
N THR A 81 -0.07 12.23 8.71
CA THR A 81 -0.27 12.58 7.29
C THR A 81 -0.59 11.41 6.36
N SER A 82 -0.61 10.16 6.83
CA SER A 82 -0.83 9.01 5.93
C SER A 82 -1.46 7.82 6.64
N ASN A 83 -2.39 7.15 5.94
CA ASN A 83 -3.05 5.97 6.45
C ASN A 83 -2.09 4.77 6.60
N THR A 84 -2.49 3.79 7.40
CA THR A 84 -1.89 2.46 7.43
C THR A 84 -2.00 1.80 6.05
N VAL A 85 -0.93 1.18 5.58
CA VAL A 85 -0.95 0.31 4.39
C VAL A 85 -0.84 -1.15 4.81
N CYS A 86 -1.79 -1.96 4.34
CA CYS A 86 -1.85 -3.40 4.61
C CYS A 86 -1.30 -4.22 3.45
N ASP A 87 -0.68 -5.35 3.76
CA ASP A 87 -0.16 -6.31 2.77
C ASP A 87 -0.28 -7.74 3.31
N CYS A 88 -0.05 -8.74 2.47
CA CYS A 88 -0.11 -10.14 2.89
C CYS A 88 1.07 -10.54 3.77
N GLU A 89 0.82 -11.42 4.74
CA GLU A 89 1.89 -12.07 5.47
C GLU A 89 2.80 -12.87 4.51
N ARG A 90 4.06 -13.06 4.91
CA ARG A 90 5.01 -13.87 4.14
C ARG A 90 4.46 -15.28 3.95
N GLY A 91 4.53 -15.77 2.71
CA GLY A 91 3.99 -17.09 2.36
C GLY A 91 2.51 -17.07 2.00
N SER A 92 1.92 -15.90 1.79
CA SER A 92 0.55 -15.71 1.29
C SER A 92 0.54 -14.86 0.03
N PHE A 93 -0.53 -14.95 -0.74
CA PHE A 93 -0.80 -14.11 -1.90
C PHE A 93 -2.14 -13.39 -1.74
N CYS A 94 -2.27 -12.27 -2.44
CA CYS A 94 -3.52 -11.52 -2.44
C CYS A 94 -4.60 -12.24 -3.25
N ARG A 95 -5.67 -12.65 -2.58
CA ARG A 95 -6.84 -13.29 -3.19
C ARG A 95 -7.83 -12.27 -3.74
N SER A 96 -8.05 -11.18 -3.01
CA SER A 96 -8.94 -10.09 -3.42
C SER A 96 -8.31 -8.72 -3.17
N VAL A 97 -8.49 -7.82 -4.11
CA VAL A 97 -7.95 -6.45 -4.10
C VAL A 97 -9.11 -5.47 -4.09
N SER A 98 -9.05 -4.45 -3.24
CA SER A 98 -9.88 -3.25 -3.36
C SER A 98 -9.04 -2.04 -3.72
N GLY A 99 -9.28 -1.52 -4.93
CA GLY A 99 -8.50 -0.42 -5.48
C GLY A 99 -7.04 -0.83 -5.68
N LYS A 100 -6.15 -0.33 -4.81
CA LYS A 100 -4.70 -0.57 -4.86
C LYS A 100 -4.18 -1.42 -3.71
N GLU A 101 -5.04 -1.82 -2.77
CA GLU A 101 -4.65 -2.58 -1.57
C GLU A 101 -5.26 -3.97 -1.56
N CYS A 102 -4.55 -4.92 -0.95
CA CYS A 102 -5.08 -6.24 -0.72
C CYS A 102 -6.09 -6.24 0.43
N ASP A 103 -7.22 -6.90 0.22
CA ASP A 103 -8.28 -7.06 1.22
C ASP A 103 -8.26 -8.43 1.89
N MET A 104 -7.83 -9.46 1.16
CA MET A 104 -7.79 -10.82 1.68
C MET A 104 -6.60 -11.57 1.12
N CYS A 105 -5.87 -12.21 2.03
CA CYS A 105 -4.70 -13.01 1.72
C CYS A 105 -4.99 -14.48 1.91
N GLU A 106 -4.49 -15.29 1.00
CA GLU A 106 -4.56 -16.74 1.08
C GLU A 106 -3.15 -17.32 1.15
N ARG A 107 -2.93 -18.25 2.07
CA ARG A 107 -1.62 -18.91 2.21
C ARG A 107 -1.30 -19.71 0.97
N HIS A 108 -0.05 -19.64 0.54
CA HIS A 108 0.46 -20.56 -0.46
C HIS A 108 0.34 -21.99 0.07
N LYS A 109 -0.13 -22.88 -0.81
CA LYS A 109 -0.13 -24.31 -0.53
C LYS A 109 1.30 -24.82 -0.60
N THR A 110 1.72 -25.59 0.40
CA THR A 110 2.97 -26.34 0.33
C THR A 110 2.78 -27.50 -0.65
N CYS A 111 3.69 -27.64 -1.60
CA CYS A 111 3.70 -28.80 -2.50
C CYS A 111 4.06 -30.07 -1.71
N PRO A 112 3.36 -31.20 -1.94
CA PRO A 112 3.81 -32.50 -1.48
C PRO A 112 5.21 -32.85 -2.02
N PRO A 113 5.94 -33.76 -1.37
CA PRO A 113 7.20 -34.26 -1.89
C PRO A 113 7.06 -34.78 -3.33
N GLY A 114 7.91 -34.29 -4.25
CA GLY A 114 7.87 -34.65 -5.68
C GLY A 114 7.00 -33.75 -6.57
N GLU A 115 6.38 -32.70 -5.99
CA GLU A 115 5.73 -31.61 -6.71
C GLU A 115 6.52 -30.31 -6.59
N MET A 116 6.45 -29.50 -7.64
CA MET A 116 7.16 -28.21 -7.71
C MET A 116 6.19 -27.09 -8.02
N VAL A 117 6.50 -25.91 -7.48
CA VAL A 117 5.81 -24.68 -7.78
C VAL A 117 6.06 -24.28 -9.23
N LYS A 118 5.00 -24.17 -10.04
CA LYS A 118 5.09 -23.56 -11.36
C LYS A 118 5.13 -22.04 -11.21
N ARG A 119 6.28 -21.41 -11.44
CA ARG A 119 6.39 -19.95 -11.48
C ARG A 119 5.77 -19.46 -12.79
N TYR A 120 4.91 -18.46 -12.68
CA TYR A 120 4.53 -17.61 -13.79
C TYR A 120 5.08 -16.22 -13.51
N ASP A 121 5.74 -15.63 -14.50
CA ASP A 121 6.09 -14.23 -14.45
C ASP A 121 4.79 -13.42 -14.49
N VAL A 122 4.48 -12.73 -13.41
CA VAL A 122 3.44 -11.72 -13.44
C VAL A 122 3.99 -10.61 -14.33
N GLN A 123 3.46 -10.48 -15.55
CA GLN A 123 3.65 -9.25 -16.33
C GLN A 123 2.93 -8.14 -15.57
N VAL A 124 3.63 -7.54 -14.61
CA VAL A 124 3.24 -6.24 -14.08
C VAL A 124 3.60 -5.26 -15.19
N GLU A 125 2.70 -5.08 -16.16
CA GLU A 125 2.84 -3.99 -17.12
C GLU A 125 2.91 -2.70 -16.31
N SER A 126 4.12 -2.15 -16.33
CA SER A 126 4.49 -0.76 -16.04
C SER A 126 3.68 -0.05 -14.96
N LEU A 127 4.33 0.23 -13.82
CA LEU A 127 4.51 1.59 -13.29
C LEU A 127 5.09 1.47 -11.87
N PHE A 128 6.42 1.49 -11.75
CA PHE A 128 7.13 2.38 -10.82
C PHE A 128 8.62 2.31 -11.14
N ASN A 129 9.10 3.33 -11.85
CA ASN A 129 10.53 3.50 -12.10
C ASN A 129 11.14 4.24 -10.89
N ARG A 130 12.36 3.82 -10.55
CA ARG A 130 13.32 4.32 -9.54
C ARG A 130 13.19 3.80 -8.09
N GLU A 131 14.12 2.89 -7.80
CA GLU A 131 14.67 2.52 -6.48
C GLU A 131 13.71 1.91 -5.45
N GLN A 132 13.21 0.71 -5.74
CA GLN A 132 12.98 -0.34 -4.74
C GLN A 132 12.88 -1.69 -5.46
N VAL A 133 13.88 -2.54 -5.23
CA VAL A 133 13.86 -3.95 -5.64
C VAL A 133 12.59 -4.61 -5.07
N PRO A 134 11.68 -5.18 -5.87
CA PRO A 134 10.54 -5.92 -5.32
C PRO A 134 11.09 -7.22 -4.72
N THR A 135 11.23 -7.26 -3.40
CA THR A 135 11.85 -8.41 -2.70
C THR A 135 10.98 -9.65 -2.63
N THR A 136 9.86 -9.74 -3.34
CA THR A 136 9.16 -11.02 -3.58
C THR A 136 8.16 -10.90 -4.74
N PRO A 137 8.32 -11.64 -5.85
CA PRO A 137 7.26 -11.77 -6.84
C PRO A 137 6.19 -12.70 -6.27
N SER A 138 5.01 -12.14 -5.96
CA SER A 138 3.81 -12.94 -5.66
C SER A 138 3.31 -13.59 -6.95
N ALA A 139 3.93 -14.71 -7.31
CA ALA A 139 3.44 -15.58 -8.37
C ALA A 139 2.13 -16.23 -7.89
N LYS A 140 1.07 -16.16 -8.71
CA LYS A 140 -0.14 -16.97 -8.49
C LYS A 140 0.24 -18.45 -8.62
N LEU A 141 0.24 -19.17 -7.49
CA LEU A 141 0.43 -20.62 -7.45
C LEU A 141 -0.89 -21.31 -7.79
N PHE A 142 -0.99 -21.90 -8.98
CA PHE A 142 -2.05 -22.88 -9.29
C PHE A 142 -1.47 -24.29 -9.18
N MET A 143 -2.14 -25.16 -8.42
CA MET A 143 -1.81 -26.57 -8.26
C MET A 143 -2.53 -27.38 -9.36
N GLN A 144 -1.79 -28.02 -10.28
CA GLN A 144 -2.36 -29.04 -11.16
C GLN A 144 -1.97 -30.41 -10.64
N GLY A 145 -2.97 -31.23 -10.31
CA GLY A 145 -2.78 -32.65 -10.02
C GLY A 145 -2.25 -33.39 -11.24
N LYS A 146 -1.29 -34.30 -11.03
CA LYS A 146 -0.74 -35.16 -12.10
C LYS A 146 -1.73 -36.28 -12.41
N ASP A 147 -2.36 -36.25 -13.59
CA ASP A 147 -2.67 -37.51 -14.27
C ASP A 147 -1.41 -37.98 -15.01
N ASN A 148 -1.03 -39.21 -14.71
CA ASN A 148 0.22 -39.85 -15.07
C ASN A 148 0.18 -40.37 -16.51
N LYS A 149 0.72 -39.61 -17.48
CA LYS A 149 1.42 -40.12 -18.69
C LYS A 149 1.83 -38.98 -19.63
N GLU A 150 3.04 -38.45 -19.45
CA GLU A 150 3.91 -38.16 -20.59
C GLU A 150 5.35 -37.97 -20.09
N LYS A 151 6.27 -38.72 -20.70
CA LYS A 151 7.71 -38.57 -20.48
C LYS A 151 8.14 -37.21 -20.99
N GLN A 152 8.82 -36.40 -20.18
CA GLN A 152 9.77 -35.42 -20.71
C GLN A 152 10.87 -35.10 -19.70
N SER A 153 12.04 -34.91 -20.27
CA SER A 153 13.41 -34.90 -19.74
C SER A 153 13.64 -34.18 -18.41
N ILE A 154 14.38 -34.86 -17.53
CA ILE A 154 15.03 -34.31 -16.35
C ILE A 154 16.18 -33.39 -16.82
N GLN A 155 16.17 -32.12 -16.43
CA GLN A 155 17.42 -31.35 -16.31
C GLN A 155 17.61 -31.03 -14.83
N GLU A 156 18.54 -31.76 -14.21
CA GLU A 156 19.00 -31.52 -12.85
C GLU A 156 19.63 -30.12 -12.77
N THR A 157 18.94 -29.19 -12.11
CA THR A 157 19.57 -27.94 -11.68
C THR A 157 20.00 -28.12 -10.22
N ARG A 158 21.32 -28.15 -10.04
CA ARG A 158 21.99 -28.36 -8.75
C ARG A 158 21.53 -27.35 -7.70
N PRO A 159 21.60 -27.69 -6.40
CA PRO A 159 21.36 -26.74 -5.33
C PRO A 159 22.34 -25.55 -5.42
N PHE A 160 21.83 -24.33 -5.25
CA PHE A 160 22.65 -23.15 -5.03
C PHE A 160 23.26 -23.26 -3.63
N GLN A 161 24.55 -23.61 -3.54
CA GLN A 161 25.30 -23.53 -2.30
C GLN A 161 25.80 -22.08 -2.13
N PRO A 162 25.53 -21.39 -1.01
CA PRO A 162 26.16 -20.12 -0.73
C PRO A 162 27.64 -20.38 -0.42
N ASN A 163 28.53 -19.83 -1.25
CA ASN A 163 29.98 -19.92 -1.05
C ASN A 163 30.36 -19.34 0.32
N SER A 164 30.96 -20.18 1.16
CA SER A 164 31.91 -19.78 2.18
C SER A 164 33.31 -19.74 1.58
N ASP A 165 34.02 -18.67 1.89
CA ASP A 165 35.47 -18.51 1.93
C ASP A 165 36.22 -18.33 0.60
N LEU A 166 36.59 -17.07 0.36
CA LEU A 166 37.58 -16.62 -0.61
C LEU A 166 38.94 -16.52 0.11
N GLU A 167 39.82 -17.50 -0.02
CA GLU A 167 41.26 -17.26 0.10
C GLU A 167 42.08 -18.02 -0.95
N ASN A 168 42.84 -17.23 -1.70
CA ASN A 168 44.15 -17.49 -2.30
C ASN A 168 44.35 -18.64 -3.29
N HIS A 169 44.64 -18.27 -4.55
CA HIS A 169 46.01 -18.27 -5.06
C HIS A 169 46.04 -17.68 -6.48
N ASN A 170 46.86 -16.65 -6.70
CA ASN A 170 47.33 -16.30 -8.04
C ASN A 170 48.86 -16.42 -8.03
N SER A 171 49.35 -17.20 -8.98
CA SER A 171 50.76 -17.34 -9.34
C SER A 171 51.20 -16.22 -10.28
#